data_AF-A0A0J6RD18-F1
#
_entry.id   AF-A0A0J6RD18-F1
#
_cell.length_a   1.000
_cell.length_b   1.000
_cell.length_c   1.000
_cell.angle_alpha   90.00
_cell.angle_beta   90.00
_cell.angle_gamma   90.00
#
_symmetry.space_group_name_H-M   'P 1'
#
loop_
_entity.id
_entity.type
_entity.pdbx_description
1 polymer ?
#
loop_
_entity_poly.entity_id
_entity_poly.type
_entity_poly.pdbx_seq_one_letter_code
_entity_poly.pdbx_strand_id
1 'polypeptide(L)'
;MLFQLKSLRQQNPSLNPIDPLLQQLDEYGEHFHHSAQLICLELGQVSSALSALAAMLDQSNLDTLECEQMYCLLEPFARRLQQTTVQMQELA
;
A
#
# COMPACT_ATOMS: atom_id res chain seq x y z
N MET A 1 14.99 -16.67 -2.69
CA MET A 1 15.51 -16.84 -4.06
C MET A 1 16.64 -15.85 -4.36
N LEU A 2 16.46 -14.53 -4.18
CA LEU A 2 17.52 -13.53 -4.42
C LEU A 2 18.80 -13.76 -3.60
N PHE A 3 18.64 -14.12 -2.32
CA PHE A 3 19.77 -14.49 -1.45
C PHE A 3 20.60 -15.65 -2.02
N GLN A 4 19.95 -16.69 -2.55
CA GLN A 4 20.64 -17.85 -3.15
C GLN A 4 21.37 -17.48 -4.43
N LEU A 5 20.81 -16.58 -5.25
CA LEU A 5 21.47 -16.03 -6.43
C LEU A 5 22.72 -15.22 -6.06
N LYS A 6 22.66 -14.41 -5.01
CA LYS A 6 23.83 -13.70 -4.48
C LYS A 6 24.89 -14.66 -3.95
N SER A 7 24.51 -15.71 -3.25
CA SER A 7 25.43 -16.76 -2.78
C SER A 7 26.10 -17.49 -3.95
N LEU A 8 25.35 -17.83 -5.00
CA LEU A 8 25.90 -18.46 -6.22
C LEU A 8 26.88 -17.55 -6.95
N ARG A 9 26.56 -16.26 -7.06
CA ARG A 9 27.46 -15.25 -7.62
C ARG A 9 28.77 -15.16 -6.82
N GLN A 10 28.69 -15.12 -5.49
CA GLN A 10 29.89 -15.05 -4.62
C GLN A 10 30.81 -16.26 -4.78
N GLN A 11 30.26 -17.42 -5.12
CA GLN A 11 31.02 -18.66 -5.32
C GLN A 11 31.60 -18.80 -6.74
N ASN A 12 31.12 -18.02 -7.71
CA ASN A 12 31.50 -18.14 -9.12
C ASN A 12 31.88 -16.78 -9.72
N PRO A 13 33.18 -16.42 -9.77
CA PRO A 13 33.67 -15.13 -10.27
C PRO A 13 33.30 -14.86 -11.74
N SER A 14 33.08 -15.91 -12.53
CA SER A 14 32.63 -15.82 -13.92
C SER A 14 31.21 -15.25 -14.06
N LEU A 15 30.44 -15.19 -12.98
CA LEU A 15 29.09 -14.63 -12.96
C LEU A 15 29.04 -13.11 -12.76
N ASN A 16 30.18 -12.39 -12.65
CA ASN A 16 30.22 -10.93 -12.54
C ASN A 16 29.31 -10.14 -13.52
N PRO A 17 29.08 -10.58 -14.79
CA PRO A 17 28.18 -9.86 -15.69
C PRO A 17 26.73 -9.75 -15.19
N ILE A 18 26.31 -10.58 -14.23
CA ILE A 18 24.95 -10.53 -13.66
C ILE A 18 24.81 -9.53 -12.51
N ASP A 19 25.91 -8.95 -12.03
CA ASP A 19 25.91 -8.01 -10.89
C ASP A 19 24.95 -6.82 -11.09
N PRO A 20 24.87 -6.18 -12.28
CA PRO A 20 23.91 -5.11 -12.50
C PRO A 20 22.45 -5.58 -12.36
N LEU A 21 22.15 -6.82 -12.79
CA LEU A 21 20.82 -7.39 -12.68
C LEU A 21 20.47 -7.74 -11.22
N LEU A 22 21.45 -8.21 -10.44
CA LEU A 22 21.27 -8.44 -9.01
C LEU A 22 21.00 -7.13 -8.26
N GLN A 23 21.72 -6.06 -8.61
CA GLN A 23 21.50 -4.74 -8.05
C GLN A 23 20.11 -4.20 -8.42
N GLN A 24 19.68 -4.32 -9.68
CA GLN A 24 18.34 -3.92 -10.09
C GLN A 24 17.23 -4.69 -9.35
N LEU A 25 17.44 -5.98 -9.07
CA LEU A 25 16.50 -6.78 -8.29
C LEU A 25 16.45 -6.35 -6.82
N ASP A 26 17.58 -5.93 -6.24
CA ASP A 26 17.60 -5.34 -4.90
C ASP A 26 16.81 -4.03 -4.86
N GLU A 27 17.10 -3.12 -5.80
CA GLU A 27 16.42 -1.82 -5.91
C GLU A 27 14.91 -2.00 -6.13
N TYR A 28 14.52 -2.95 -6.98
CA TYR A 28 13.11 -3.32 -7.16
C TYR A 28 12.49 -3.88 -5.88
N GLY A 29 13.22 -4.75 -5.16
CA GLY A 29 12.75 -5.31 -3.90
C GLY A 29 12.55 -4.25 -2.81
N GLU A 30 13.47 -3.29 -2.70
CA GLU A 30 13.34 -2.15 -1.79
C GLU A 30 12.17 -1.25 -2.17
N HIS A 31 12.05 -0.88 -3.44
CA HIS A 31 10.94 -0.07 -3.94
C HIS A 31 9.59 -0.75 -3.69
N PHE A 32 9.48 -2.04 -4.02
CA PHE A 32 8.27 -2.82 -3.78
C PHE A 32 7.91 -2.85 -2.29
N HIS A 33 8.89 -3.14 -1.43
CA HIS A 33 8.67 -3.19 0.01
C HIS A 33 8.22 -1.83 0.56
N HIS A 34 8.88 -0.76 0.15
CA HIS A 34 8.54 0.59 0.56
C HIS A 34 7.13 0.98 0.13
N SER A 35 6.78 0.78 -1.13
CA SER A 35 5.44 1.11 -1.65
C SER A 35 4.35 0.24 -1.01
N ALA A 36 4.62 -1.04 -0.76
CA ALA A 36 3.69 -1.90 -0.02
C ALA A 36 3.46 -1.41 1.42
N GLN A 37 4.51 -0.94 2.11
CA GLN A 37 4.37 -0.33 3.44
C GLN A 37 3.51 0.93 3.40
N LEU A 38 3.72 1.81 2.42
CA LEU A 38 2.92 3.02 2.25
C LEU A 38 1.44 2.70 2.01
N ILE A 39 1.14 1.73 1.16
CA ILE A 39 -0.24 1.26 0.93
C ILE A 39 -0.86 0.73 2.22
N CYS A 40 -0.14 -0.11 2.98
CA CYS A 40 -0.62 -0.61 4.27
C CYS A 40 -0.92 0.54 5.26
N LEU A 41 -0.07 1.57 5.30
CA LEU A 41 -0.29 2.75 6.14
C LEU A 41 -1.54 3.53 5.72
N GLU A 42 -1.71 3.80 4.42
CA GLU A 42 -2.88 4.49 3.88
C GLU A 42 -4.18 3.73 4.19
N LEU A 43 -4.20 2.41 3.96
CA LEU A 43 -5.36 1.57 4.27
C LEU A 43 -5.65 1.54 5.78
N GLY A 44 -4.62 1.50 6.62
CA GLY A 44 -4.75 1.57 8.07
C GLY A 44 -5.38 2.89 8.53
N GLN A 45 -4.95 4.02 7.95
CA GLN A 45 -5.52 5.33 8.24
C GLN A 45 -6.98 5.45 7.78
N VAL A 46 -7.29 4.98 6.57
CA VAL A 46 -8.67 4.94 6.05
C VAL A 46 -9.57 4.12 6.96
N SER A 47 -9.12 2.93 7.37
CA SER A 47 -9.85 2.04 8.28
C SER A 47 -10.09 2.67 9.65
N SER A 48 -9.07 3.28 10.24
CA SER A 48 -9.17 3.96 11.54
C SER A 48 -10.13 5.15 11.48
N ALA A 49 -10.05 5.97 10.44
CA ALA A 49 -10.92 7.13 10.28
C ALA A 49 -12.38 6.74 9.96
N LEU A 50 -12.61 5.66 9.19
CA LEU A 50 -13.96 5.09 9.01
C LEU A 50 -14.54 4.57 10.33
N SER A 51 -13.72 3.91 11.15
CA SER A 51 -14.14 3.41 12.45
C SER A 51 -14.49 4.55 13.40
N ALA A 52 -13.70 5.62 13.41
CA ALA A 52 -13.99 6.82 14.19
C ALA A 52 -15.28 7.50 13.71
N LEU A 53 -15.48 7.61 12.39
CA LEU A 53 -16.71 8.14 11.82
C LEU A 53 -17.93 7.31 12.24
N ALA A 54 -17.86 5.98 12.15
CA ALA A 54 -18.94 5.10 12.60
C ALA A 54 -19.26 5.30 14.09
N ALA A 55 -18.24 5.35 14.95
CA ALA A 55 -18.43 5.61 16.38
C ALA A 55 -19.05 6.99 16.67
N MET A 56 -18.70 8.01 15.89
CA MET A 56 -19.33 9.33 15.99
C MET A 56 -20.79 9.26 15.57
N LEU A 57 -21.12 8.60 14.46
CA LEU A 57 -22.49 8.46 13.97
C LEU A 57 -23.38 7.73 15.00
N ASP A 58 -22.86 6.67 15.62
CA ASP A 58 -23.56 5.92 16.68
C ASP A 58 -23.86 6.77 17.92
N GLN A 59 -22.97 7.71 18.26
CA GLN A 59 -23.12 8.58 19.43
C GLN A 59 -24.03 9.80 19.18
N SER A 60 -24.27 10.16 17.92
CA SER A 60 -24.79 11.48 17.58
C SER A 60 -26.32 11.60 17.61
N ASN A 61 -27.09 10.55 18.00
CA ASN A 61 -28.56 10.52 17.90
C ASN A 61 -29.06 11.10 16.55
N LEU A 62 -28.37 10.74 15.47
CA LEU A 62 -28.70 11.21 14.13
C LEU A 62 -29.89 10.40 13.61
N ASP A 63 -31.08 10.72 14.11
CA ASP A 63 -32.33 10.05 13.72
C ASP A 63 -32.62 10.18 12.21
N THR A 64 -31.93 11.09 11.50
CA THR A 64 -32.02 11.25 10.05
C THR A 64 -30.73 11.87 9.49
N LEU A 65 -29.77 11.04 9.08
CA LEU A 65 -28.71 11.50 8.18
C LEU A 65 -29.22 11.36 6.74
N GLU A 66 -29.31 12.46 6.00
CA GLU A 66 -29.73 12.41 4.60
C GLU A 66 -28.67 11.71 3.74
N CYS A 67 -29.10 11.11 2.63
CA CYS A 67 -28.19 10.42 1.71
C CYS A 67 -27.04 11.32 1.21
N GLU A 68 -27.29 12.60 0.98
CA GLU A 68 -26.28 13.57 0.53
C GLU A 68 -25.22 13.82 1.61
N GLN A 69 -25.64 13.90 2.88
CA GLN A 69 -24.72 14.07 4.01
C GLN A 69 -23.86 12.81 4.19
N MET A 70 -24.45 11.63 4.04
CA MET A 70 -23.72 10.36 4.08
C MET A 70 -22.70 10.28 2.94
N TYR A 71 -23.08 10.71 1.73
CA TYR A 71 -22.18 10.77 0.60
C TYR A 71 -21.00 11.72 0.86
N CYS A 72 -21.25 12.92 1.38
CA CYS A 72 -20.20 13.88 1.73
C CYS A 72 -19.22 13.31 2.78
N LEU A 73 -19.70 12.51 3.73
CA LEU A 73 -18.84 11.87 4.74
C LEU A 73 -18.00 10.73 4.15
N LEU A 74 -18.56 9.96 3.20
CA LEU A 74 -17.89 8.78 2.63
C LEU A 74 -17.02 9.08 1.40
N GLU A 75 -17.30 10.16 0.66
CA GLU A 75 -16.59 10.54 -0.57
C GLU A 75 -15.07 10.63 -0.40
N PRO A 76 -14.53 11.26 0.67
CA PRO A 76 -13.08 11.33 0.88
C PRO A 76 -12.43 9.96 1.02
N PHE A 77 -13.13 9.00 1.64
CA PHE A 77 -12.64 7.62 1.81
C PHE A 77 -12.67 6.85 0.49
N ALA A 78 -13.77 6.97 -0.26
CA ALA A 78 -13.89 6.34 -1.57
C ALA A 78 -12.78 6.83 -2.52
N ARG A 79 -12.50 8.14 -2.52
CA ARG A 79 -11.42 8.74 -3.30
C ARG A 79 -10.04 8.20 -2.90
N ARG A 80 -9.74 8.15 -1.60
CA ARG A 80 -8.45 7.60 -1.11
C ARG A 80 -8.30 6.12 -1.46
N LEU A 81 -9.33 5.31 -1.27
CA LEU A 81 -9.31 3.89 -1.64
C LEU A 81 -9.07 3.69 -3.14
N GLN A 82 -9.68 4.52 -3.98
CA GLN A 82 -9.45 4.49 -5.43
C GLN A 82 -7.98 4.84 -5.76
N GLN A 83 -7.41 5.86 -5.13
CA GLN A 83 -6.00 6.23 -5.31
C GLN A 83 -5.06 5.10 -4.87
N THR A 84 -5.31 4.50 -3.70
CA THR A 84 -4.54 3.35 -3.21
C THR A 84 -4.65 2.15 -4.15
N THR A 85 -5.82 1.93 -4.76
CA THR A 85 -6.01 0.85 -5.76
C THR A 85 -5.12 1.06 -6.99
N VAL A 86 -4.99 2.30 -7.48
CA VAL A 86 -4.08 2.62 -8.59
C VAL A 86 -2.62 2.37 -8.19
N GLN A 87 -2.21 2.81 -7.00
CA GLN A 87 -0.85 2.56 -6.48
C GLN A 87 -0.54 1.06 -6.32
N MET A 88 -1.54 0.26 -5.95
CA MET A 88 -1.41 -1.20 -5.88
C MET A 88 -1.24 -1.83 -7.27
N GLN A 89 -1.93 -1.32 -8.29
CA GLN A 89 -1.78 -1.80 -9.67
C GLN A 89 -0.40 -1.49 -10.25
N GLU A 90 0.22 -0.38 -9.84
CA GLU A 90 1.60 -0.03 -10.22
C GLU A 90 2.66 -0.95 -9.59
N LEU A 91 2.29 -1.77 -8.60
CA LEU A 91 3.17 -2.74 -7.93
C LEU A 91 3.00 -4.19 -8.43
N ALA A 92 1.95 -4.48 -9.20
CA ALA A 92 1.57 -5.83 -9.65
C ALA A 92 2.19 -6.18 -11.01
#